data_AF-A0A8T6UBY3-F1
#
_entry.id   AF-A0A8T6UBY3-F1
#
_cell.length_a   1.000
_cell.length_b   1.000
_cell.length_c   1.000
_cell.angle_alpha   90.00
_cell.angle_beta   90.00
_cell.angle_gamma   90.00
#
_symmetry.space_group_name_H-M   'P 1'
#
loop_
_entity.id
_entity.type
_entity.pdbx_description
1 polymer ?
#
loop_
_entity_poly.entity_id
_entity_poly.type
_entity_poly.pdbx_seq_one_letter_code
_entity_poly.pdbx_strand_id
1 'polypeptide(L)' 'MSSSRNIILKAENIPRIGDKVTDENLKPVGKVFDVFGPTSSTYVAVKPNIQDPQRLVNHVLYVVPSKPGRKERKKKR' A
#
# COMPACT_ATOMS: atom_id res chain seq x y z
N MET A 1 -6.88 -3.24 15.02
CA MET A 1 -6.58 -3.87 13.71
C MET A 1 -7.88 -4.45 13.15
N SER A 2 -8.19 -4.21 11.87
CA SER A 2 -9.33 -4.90 11.21
C SER A 2 -9.02 -6.40 11.10
N SER A 3 -10.04 -7.25 11.16
CA SER A 3 -9.97 -8.72 11.09
C SER A 3 -9.22 -9.25 9.85
N SER A 4 -8.97 -8.39 8.85
CA SER A 4 -8.26 -8.64 7.60
C SER A 4 -6.74 -8.41 7.65
N ARG A 5 -6.17 -7.98 8.80
CA ARG A 5 -4.72 -7.63 8.96
C ARG A 5 -4.18 -6.58 7.98
N ASN A 6 -5.04 -5.73 7.43
CA ASN A 6 -4.61 -4.59 6.62
C ASN A 6 -4.08 -3.44 7.48
N ILE A 7 -3.07 -2.74 6.98
CA ILE A 7 -2.57 -1.49 7.57
C ILE A 7 -3.44 -0.36 7.03
N ILE A 8 -4.04 0.44 7.90
CA ILE A 8 -4.86 1.58 7.51
C ILE A 8 -4.05 2.86 7.72
N LEU A 9 -3.89 3.63 6.65
CA LEU A 9 -3.10 4.86 6.64
C LEU A 9 -3.99 6.03 6.22
N LYS A 10 -3.78 7.21 6.82
CA LYS A 10 -4.26 8.46 6.23
C LYS A 10 -3.31 8.86 5.12
N ALA A 11 -3.84 9.19 3.94
CA ALA A 11 -3.04 9.56 2.79
C ALA A 11 -3.04 11.08 2.57
N GLU A 12 -1.86 11.62 2.27
CA GLU A 12 -1.71 13.01 1.82
C GLU A 12 -2.05 13.15 0.33
N ASN A 13 -1.75 12.12 -0.46
CA ASN A 13 -2.04 12.04 -1.89
C ASN A 13 -2.74 10.71 -2.22
N ILE A 14 -3.63 10.72 -3.21
CA ILE A 14 -4.43 9.54 -3.57
C ILE A 14 -3.55 8.56 -4.38
N PRO A 15 -3.18 7.38 -3.83
CA PRO A 15 -2.37 6.40 -4.54
C PRO A 15 -3.23 5.53 -5.47
N ARG A 16 -2.60 4.77 -6.37
CA ARG A 16 -3.33 3.78 -7.19
C ARG A 16 -3.36 2.44 -6.49
N ILE A 17 -4.49 1.74 -6.64
CA ILE A 17 -4.62 0.36 -6.20
C ILE A 17 -3.54 -0.49 -6.90
N GLY A 18 -2.83 -1.29 -6.12
CA GLY A 18 -1.72 -2.13 -6.57
C GLY A 18 -0.34 -1.48 -6.53
N ASP A 19 -0.24 -0.18 -6.24
CA ASP A 19 1.07 0.47 -6.05
C ASP A 19 1.84 -0.17 -4.90
N LYS A 20 3.18 -0.17 -5.02
CA LYS A 20 4.08 -0.76 -4.04
C LYS A 20 4.24 0.20 -2.86
N VAL A 21 4.14 -0.34 -1.65
CA VAL A 21 4.34 0.42 -0.41
C VAL A 21 5.67 0.02 0.21
N THR A 22 6.45 1.01 0.62
CA THR A 22 7.76 0.83 1.29
C THR A 22 7.83 1.60 2.59
N ASP A 23 8.78 1.22 3.45
CA ASP A 23 9.19 2.03 4.59
C ASP A 23 10.13 3.17 4.16
N GLU A 24 10.61 3.94 5.14
CA GLU A 24 11.62 5.00 4.99
C GLU A 24 12.96 4.51 4.42
N ASN A 25 13.27 3.21 4.57
CA ASN A 25 14.50 2.59 4.07
C ASN A 25 14.30 1.96 2.68
N LEU A 26 13.20 2.28 1.99
CA LEU A 26 12.80 1.71 0.69
C LEU A 26 12.59 0.18 0.72
N LYS A 27 12.40 -0.41 1.90
CA LYS A 27 12.12 -1.84 2.05
C LYS A 27 10.65 -2.10 1.72
N PRO A 28 10.34 -3.15 0.95
CA PRO A 28 8.98 -3.50 0.58
C PRO A 28 8.15 -3.89 1.82
N VAL A 29 7.04 -3.19 2.03
CA VAL A 29 6.07 -3.49 3.10
C VAL A 29 4.88 -4.28 2.54
N GLY A 30 4.38 -3.87 1.37
CA GLY A 30 3.17 -4.44 0.82
C GLY A 30 2.70 -3.73 -0.45
N LYS A 31 1.39 -3.78 -0.68
CA LYS A 31 0.73 -3.11 -1.80
C LYS A 31 -0.56 -2.43 -1.35
N VAL A 32 -0.92 -1.35 -2.03
CA VAL A 32 -2.22 -0.70 -1.86
C VAL A 32 -3.33 -1.69 -2.26
N PHE A 33 -4.18 -2.01 -1.29
CA PHE A 33 -5.31 -2.90 -1.46
C PHE A 33 -6.59 -2.13 -1.78
N ASP A 34 -6.83 -1.03 -1.07
CA ASP A 34 -8.03 -0.22 -1.23
C ASP A 34 -7.78 1.25 -0.86
N VAL A 35 -8.61 2.15 -1.38
CA VAL A 35 -8.59 3.60 -1.11
C VAL A 35 -10.03 4.06 -0.86
N PHE A 36 -10.30 4.60 0.33
CA PHE A 36 -11.67 4.88 0.79
C PHE A 36 -11.73 6.12 1.70
N GLY A 37 -12.95 6.52 2.06
CA GLY A 37 -13.22 7.67 2.93
C GLY A 37 -13.38 8.99 2.17
N PRO A 38 -13.53 10.11 2.91
CA PRO A 38 -13.72 11.43 2.33
C PRO A 38 -12.53 11.86 1.46
N THR A 39 -12.80 12.61 0.38
CA THR A 39 -11.75 13.19 -0.46
C THR A 39 -10.90 14.22 0.28
N SER A 40 -11.42 14.84 1.34
CA SER A 40 -10.67 15.73 2.23
C SER A 40 -9.78 15.01 3.26
N SER A 41 -10.01 13.72 3.48
CA SER A 41 -9.25 12.89 4.43
C SER A 41 -9.32 11.44 4.00
N THR A 42 -8.57 11.14 2.95
CA THR A 42 -8.55 9.82 2.31
C THR A 42 -7.78 8.83 3.16
N TYR A 43 -8.31 7.61 3.25
CA TYR A 43 -7.70 6.48 3.93
C TYR A 43 -7.34 5.39 2.93
N VAL A 44 -6.25 4.67 3.22
CA VAL A 44 -5.70 3.64 2.35
C VAL A 44 -5.52 2.37 3.14
N ALA A 45 -6.06 1.26 2.63
CA ALA A 45 -5.73 -0.07 3.13
C ALA A 45 -4.53 -0.61 2.37
N VAL A 46 -3.49 -0.99 3.10
CA VAL A 46 -2.31 -1.67 2.57
C VAL A 46 -2.35 -3.12 3.02
N LYS A 47 -2.20 -4.04 2.06
CA LYS A 47 -2.03 -5.47 2.35
C LYS A 47 -0.55 -5.74 2.61
N PRO A 48 -0.16 -6.04 3.86
CA PRO A 48 1.24 -6.31 4.18
C PRO A 48 1.67 -7.65 3.59
N ASN A 49 2.93 -7.74 3.19
CA ASN A 49 3.60 -8.98 2.79
C ASN A 49 4.75 -9.37 3.74
N ILE A 50 4.73 -8.81 4.95
CA ILE A 50 5.71 -9.03 6.00
C ILE A 50 5.08 -9.82 7.15
N GLN A 51 5.89 -10.57 7.90
CA GLN A 51 5.41 -11.40 9.01
C GLN A 51 4.82 -10.59 10.17
N ASP A 52 5.41 -9.44 10.49
CA ASP A 52 5.04 -8.64 11.66
C ASP A 52 4.69 -7.18 11.28
N PRO A 53 3.49 -6.94 10.73
CA PRO A 53 3.04 -5.60 10.37
C PRO A 53 2.72 -4.70 11.58
N GLN A 54 2.63 -5.25 12.80
CA GLN A 54 2.39 -4.44 14.00
C GLN A 54 3.54 -3.47 14.29
N ARG A 55 4.77 -3.83 13.88
CA ARG A 55 5.95 -2.96 14.00
C ARG A 55 5.88 -1.69 13.16
N LEU A 56 4.97 -1.64 12.18
CA LEU A 56 4.81 -0.48 11.31
C LEU A 56 3.77 0.53 11.83
N VAL A 57 3.16 0.26 12.99
CA VAL A 57 2.27 1.23 13.64
C VAL A 57 3.10 2.46 14.01
N ASN A 58 2.57 3.65 13.72
CA ASN A 58 3.24 4.94 13.89
C ASN A 58 4.45 5.20 12.99
N HIS A 59 4.72 4.36 11.99
CA HIS A 59 5.72 4.63 10.97
C HIS A 59 5.09 5.26 9.72
N VAL A 60 5.82 6.19 9.10
CA VAL A 60 5.45 6.74 7.79
C VAL A 60 5.79 5.71 6.73
N LEU A 61 4.83 5.46 5.84
CA LEU A 61 4.99 4.57 4.70
C LEU A 61 4.88 5.37 3.41
N TYR A 62 5.67 4.97 2.42
CA TYR A 62 5.77 5.65 1.13
C TYR A 62 5.20 4.76 0.02
N VAL A 63 4.54 5.39 -0.94
CA VAL A 63 4.05 4.73 -2.14
C VAL A 63 5.04 4.97 -3.26
N VAL A 64 5.47 3.90 -3.92
CA VAL A 64 6.28 3.95 -5.15
C VAL A 64 5.32 3.90 -6.33
N PRO A 65 5.15 5.00 -7.09
CA PRO A 65 4.21 5.03 -8.20
C PRO A 65 4.63 4.04 -9.27
N SER A 66 3.71 3.16 -9.66
CA SER A 66 3.94 2.27 -10.78
C SER A 66 3.95 3.09 -12.08
N LYS A 67 4.99 2.96 -12.91
CA LYS A 67 4.96 3.56 -14.26
C LYS A 67 3.71 3.08 -15.01
N PRO A 68 2.92 3.97 -15.65
CA PRO A 68 1.76 3.56 -16.43
C PRO A 68 2.24 2.82 -17.68
N GLY A 69 2.46 1.50 -17.59
CA GLY A 69 2.93 0.72 -18.73
C GLY A 69 3.81 -0.47 -18.38
N ARG A 70 3.31 -1.43 -17.62
CA ARG A 70 3.72 -2.83 -17.77
C ARG A 70 2.64 -3.72 -17.16
N LYS A 71 1.56 -3.93 -17.91
CA LYS A 71 0.83 -5.20 -17.80
C LYS A 71 1.88 -6.27 -18.05
N GLU A 72 2.31 -6.97 -17.01
CA GLU A 72 3.09 -8.19 -17.14
C GLU A 72 2.42 -9.03 -18.23
N ARG A 73 3.11 -9.19 -19.36
CA ARG A 73 2.80 -10.22 -20.35
C ARG A 73 2.78 -11.52 -19.56
N LYS A 74 1.59 -11.97 -19.15
CA LYS A 74 1.37 -13.33 -18.69
C LYS A 74 1.96 -14.22 -19.78
N LYS A 75 3.12 -14.81 -19.52
CA LYS A 75 3.64 -15.92 -20.33
C LYS A 75 2.59 -17.02 -20.20
N LYS A 76 1.68 -17.07 -21.17
CA LYS A 76 0.86 -18.24 -21.45
C LYS A 76 1.87 -19.35 -21.74
N ARG A 77 2.00 -20.30 -20.81
CA ARG A 77 2.49 -21.64 -21.13
C ARG A 77 1.34 -22.41 -21.76
#